data_AF-A0A5M7BGN7-F1
#
_entry.id   AF-A0A5M7BGN7-F1
#
_cell.length_a   1.000
_cell.length_b   1.000
_cell.length_c   1.000
_cell.angle_alpha   90.00
_cell.angle_beta   90.00
_cell.angle_gamma   90.00
#
_symmetry.space_group_name_H-M   'P 1'
#
loop_
_entity.id
_entity.type
_entity.pdbx_description
1 polymer ?
#
loop_
_entity_poly.entity_id
_entity_poly.type
_entity_poly.pdbx_seq_one_letter_code
_entity_poly.pdbx_strand_id
1 'polypeptide(L)' 'MRTAAFKSFKNGYYNFWFENGEELAFEEVHPRVLKQYDLQNDESLIDKDFRITFIEAGDDDNPIYVVQSLKPI' A
#
# COMPACT_ATOMS: atom_id res chain seq x y z
N MET A 1 1.29 12.36 4.48
CA MET A 1 1.80 11.72 3.25
C MET A 1 3.20 11.20 3.58
N ARG A 2 3.46 9.92 3.34
CA ARG A 2 4.75 9.26 3.65
C ARG A 2 5.33 8.67 2.37
N THR A 3 6.61 8.32 2.37
CA THR A 3 7.22 7.55 1.27
C THR A 3 7.30 6.08 1.66
N ALA A 4 6.90 5.20 0.74
CA ALA A 4 7.06 3.76 0.90
C ALA A 4 7.27 3.04 -0.43
N ALA A 5 8.10 2.01 -0.41
CA ALA A 5 8.35 1.12 -1.52
C ALA A 5 7.35 -0.05 -1.51
N PHE A 6 6.70 -0.31 -2.63
CA PHE A 6 5.87 -1.52 -2.76
C PHE A 6 6.75 -2.77 -2.80
N LYS A 7 6.44 -3.79 -2.00
CA LYS A 7 7.26 -5.01 -1.92
C LYS A 7 6.57 -6.23 -2.48
N SER A 8 5.30 -6.45 -2.13
CA SER A 8 4.56 -7.62 -2.62
C SER A 8 3.07 -7.53 -2.32
N PHE A 9 2.28 -8.30 -3.08
CA PHE A 9 0.95 -8.72 -2.67
C PHE A 9 1.02 -10.21 -2.27
N LYS A 10 0.84 -10.52 -0.98
CA LYS A 10 0.97 -11.89 -0.46
C LYS A 10 -0.03 -12.14 0.65
N ASN A 11 -0.66 -13.32 0.64
CA ASN A 11 -1.66 -13.73 1.62
C ASN A 11 -2.84 -12.74 1.77
N GLY A 12 -3.16 -12.00 0.71
CA GLY A 12 -4.23 -10.99 0.72
C GLY A 12 -3.79 -9.60 1.19
N TYR A 13 -2.52 -9.39 1.52
CA TYR A 13 -2.01 -8.10 2.00
C TYR A 13 -1.06 -7.44 0.99
N TYR A 14 -1.13 -6.11 0.91
CA TYR A 14 -0.19 -5.28 0.16
C TYR A 14 0.91 -4.78 1.10
N ASN A 15 2.13 -5.25 0.91
CA ASN A 15 3.25 -4.96 1.80
C ASN A 15 4.06 -3.78 1.28
N PHE A 16 4.29 -2.80 2.15
CA PHE A 16 5.07 -1.60 1.85
C PHE A 16 6.17 -1.38 2.89
N TRP A 17 7.35 -1.04 2.40
CA TRP A 17 8.49 -0.65 3.23
C TRP A 17 8.59 0.86 3.29
N PHE A 18 8.45 1.44 4.49
CA PHE A 18 8.50 2.88 4.71
C PHE A 18 9.93 3.39 4.93
N GLU A 19 10.18 4.64 4.58
CA GLU A 19 11.51 5.27 4.69
C GLU A 19 12.12 5.24 6.10
N ASN A 20 11.30 5.09 7.14
CA ASN A 20 11.72 4.94 8.54
C ASN A 20 12.16 3.51 8.92
N GLY A 21 12.12 2.56 7.99
CA GLY A 21 12.48 1.16 8.23
C GLY A 21 11.31 0.27 8.68
N GLU A 22 10.10 0.82 8.81
CA GLU A 22 8.90 0.05 9.16
C GLU A 22 8.30 -0.64 7.93
N GLU A 23 7.81 -1.86 8.12
CA GLU A 23 6.96 -2.54 7.14
C GLU A 23 5.51 -2.47 7.61
N LEU A 24 4.62 -2.04 6.71
CA LEU A 24 3.17 -2.10 6.93
C LEU A 24 2.51 -2.94 5.85
N ALA A 25 1.65 -3.84 6.30
CA ALA A 25 0.77 -4.64 5.48
C ALA A 25 -0.61 -3.95 5.43
N PHE A 26 -1.14 -3.75 4.24
CA PHE A 26 -2.48 -3.16 4.05
C PHE A 26 -3.45 -4.25 3.62
N GLU A 27 -4.62 -4.31 4.27
CA GLU A 27 -5.72 -5.20 3.91
C GLU A 27 -6.37 -4.78 2.60
N GLU A 28 -6.50 -3.46 2.38
CA GLU A 28 -7.23 -2.92 1.24
C GLU A 28 -6.48 -1.81 0.50
N VAL A 29 -6.75 -1.73 -0.80
CA VAL A 29 -6.30 -0.63 -1.66
C VAL A 29 -7.52 -0.11 -2.41
N HIS A 30 -7.74 1.20 -2.35
CA HIS A 30 -8.89 1.82 -3.02
C HIS A 30 -8.90 1.46 -4.52
N PRO A 31 -10.04 1.07 -5.12
CA PRO A 31 -10.09 0.56 -6.50
C PRO A 31 -9.46 1.48 -7.55
N ARG A 32 -9.54 2.80 -7.35
CA ARG A 32 -8.90 3.81 -8.21
C ARG A 32 -7.37 3.66 -8.29
N VAL A 33 -6.72 3.25 -7.19
CA VAL A 33 -5.28 3.01 -7.14
C VAL A 33 -4.95 1.74 -7.91
N LEU A 34 -5.71 0.66 -7.71
CA LEU A 34 -5.54 -0.60 -8.45
C LEU A 34 -5.78 -0.45 -9.96
N LYS A 35 -6.64 0.48 -10.39
CA LYS A 35 -6.78 0.82 -11.82
C LYS A 35 -5.55 1.49 -12.42
N GLN A 36 -4.75 2.17 -11.60
CA GLN A 36 -3.53 2.87 -12.05
C GLN A 36 -2.30 1.98 -11.92
N TYR A 37 -2.27 1.15 -10.89
CA TYR A 37 -1.14 0.31 -10.52
C TYR A 37 -1.66 -1.08 -10.20
N ASP A 38 -1.39 -2.05 -11.07
CA ASP A 38 -1.77 -3.45 -10.84
C ASP A 38 -0.81 -4.11 -9.84
N LEU A 39 -0.93 -3.73 -8.57
CA LEU A 39 -0.07 -4.21 -7.48
C LEU A 39 -0.15 -5.74 -7.28
N GLN A 40 -1.15 -6.41 -7.83
CA GLN A 40 -1.33 -7.85 -7.66
C GLN A 40 -0.56 -8.66 -8.70
N ASN A 41 -0.40 -8.12 -9.92
CA ASN A 41 0.15 -8.88 -11.04
C ASN A 41 1.37 -8.21 -11.71
N ASP A 42 1.54 -6.89 -11.58
CA ASP A 42 2.65 -6.17 -12.21
C ASP A 42 3.89 -6.16 -11.29
N GLU A 43 4.76 -7.14 -11.50
CA GLU A 43 6.04 -7.26 -10.80
C GLU A 43 6.97 -6.06 -11.04
N SER A 44 6.76 -5.26 -12.10
CA SER A 44 7.58 -4.07 -12.33
C SER A 44 7.34 -2.97 -11.29
N LEU A 45 6.30 -3.10 -10.47
CA LEU A 45 5.99 -2.18 -9.38
C LEU A 45 6.73 -2.54 -8.08
N ILE A 46 7.33 -3.72 -7.99
CA ILE A 46 8.16 -4.14 -6.85
C ILE A 46 9.36 -3.20 -6.75
N ASP A 47 9.68 -2.82 -5.52
CA ASP A 47 10.73 -1.87 -5.16
C ASP A 47 10.54 -0.45 -5.72
N LYS A 48 9.39 -0.12 -6.32
CA LYS A 48 9.07 1.25 -6.69
C LYS A 48 8.60 2.04 -5.47
N ASP A 49 9.21 3.21 -5.29
CA ASP A 49 8.81 4.17 -4.27
C ASP A 49 7.58 4.97 -4.69
N PHE A 50 6.67 5.11 -3.74
CA PHE A 50 5.47 5.92 -3.87
C PHE A 50 5.33 6.89 -2.71
N ARG A 51 4.81 8.07 -3.03
CA ARG A 51 4.12 8.90 -2.05
C ARG A 51 2.78 8.25 -1.72
N ILE A 52 2.71 7.64 -0.55
CA ILE A 52 1.54 6.89 -0.07
C ILE A 52 0.69 7.74 0.89
N THR A 53 -0.63 7.59 0.74
CA THR A 53 -1.64 8.07 1.70
C THR A 53 -2.59 6.93 2.01
N PHE A 54 -2.84 6.67 3.28
CA PHE A 54 -3.72 5.61 3.76
C PHE A 54 -4.54 6.13 4.94
N ILE A 55 -5.61 5.40 5.28
CA ILE A 55 -6.44 5.63 6.46
C ILE A 55 -6.59 4.33 7.25
N GLU A 56 -6.88 4.47 8.53
CA GLU A 56 -7.44 3.41 9.36
C GLU A 56 -8.96 3.51 9.26
N ALA A 57 -9.59 2.44 8.79
CA ALA A 57 -11.04 2.26 8.77
C ALA A 57 -11.42 1.14 9.75
N GLY A 58 -12.72 0.89 9.93
CA GLY A 58 -13.19 -0.12 10.89
C GLY A 58 -13.33 0.42 12.31
N ASP A 59 -13.47 -0.49 13.26
CA ASP A 59 -13.63 -0.17 14.68
C ASP A 59 -12.27 -0.19 15.39
N ASP A 60 -12.16 0.52 16.53
CA ASP A 60 -10.89 0.65 17.28
C ASP A 60 -10.26 -0.70 17.66
N ASP A 61 -11.06 -1.75 17.85
CA ASP A 61 -10.58 -3.10 18.20
C ASP A 61 -10.06 -3.89 16.99
N ASN A 62 -10.47 -3.54 15.77
CA ASN A 62 -10.09 -4.23 14.53
C ASN A 62 -9.93 -3.21 13.38
N PRO A 63 -8.87 -2.40 13.38
CA PRO A 63 -8.63 -1.44 12.32
C PRO A 63 -8.29 -2.14 11.01
N ILE A 64 -8.78 -1.58 9.91
CA ILE A 64 -8.51 -1.99 8.53
C ILE A 64 -7.70 -0.87 7.87
N TYR A 65 -6.49 -1.17 7.42
CA TYR A 65 -5.64 -0.20 6.76
C TYR A 65 -5.95 -0.15 5.27
N VAL A 66 -6.40 1.01 4.80
CA VAL A 66 -6.83 1.20 3.41
C VAL A 66 -5.92 2.21 2.70
N VAL A 67 -5.20 1.76 1.67
CA VAL A 67 -4.42 2.65 0.80
C VAL A 67 -5.36 3.52 -0.03
N GLN A 68 -5.31 4.83 0.19
CA GLN A 68 -6.13 5.79 -0.53
C GLN A 68 -5.44 6.32 -1.77
N SER A 69 -4.11 6.47 -1.79
CA SER A 69 -3.41 7.04 -2.95
C SER A 69 -1.97 6.55 -3.02
N LEU A 70 -1.51 6.30 -4.24
CA LEU A 70 -0.10 6.14 -4.60
C LEU A 70 0.23 7.15 -5.70
N LYS A 71 1.36 7.84 -5.55
CA LYS A 71 1.92 8.71 -6.59
C LYS A 71 3.39 8.38 -6.77
N PRO A 72 3.89 8.24 -8.01
CA PRO A 72 5.31 7.99 -8.25
C PRO A 72 6.12 9.20 -7.77
N ILE A 73 7.38 8.95 -7.43
CA ILE A 73 8.36 9.98 -7.07
C ILE A 73 9.07 10.49 -8.32
#